data_AF-A0A2D8I0A6-F1
#
_entry.id   AF-A0A2D8I0A6-F1
#
_cell.length_a   1.000
_cell.length_b   1.000
_cell.length_c   1.000
_cell.angle_alpha   90.00
_cell.angle_beta   90.00
_cell.angle_gamma   90.00
#
_symmetry.space_group_name_H-M   'P 1'
#
loop_
_entity.id
_entity.type
_entity.pdbx_description
1 polymer ?
#
loop_
_entity_poly.entity_id
_entity_poly.type
_entity_poly.pdbx_seq_one_letter_code
_entity_poly.pdbx_strand_id
1 'polypeptide(L)'
;MKERFDKLVELWTSLSSGKKFSLIVAVLGILAISIGILSWSGGSTNMRVLVSGAEAKDLSEVVDVLKANQIEFEYSESGDTILVPEDKRAAMRMELAMKGLPRSGEVGFEIFDEGNFGISDFVQRTNHTRAIQGELARTISMMDAVRSAKVFIVKPENNLLLSEDPNDRPSASVYVDTGGNTLDKANVNAIQFLVSNANKGINKSSVAVMDNQGNLLSEQGESSGAAGVAGQMMKAYEAQERRLETKIETMLAKTVGRENVIARVSVNLDTKSMTELDEKFDPDGQVPRTQTTDKDMATTVETQPQNNATGMGANVPNVSQDATQQDPIMAKSDEQRESKTTDFEISRNLKETVQEPGAIISRSVAVLIAKGETPRTAEDINVIRESVINAVGARFNLEENELLTHVTVNEVAFQSSSIGGLGGESLDKFQQFVDTWGPHLKTLLGIVLALTMFIVFIKMLKKFKPNDAEVQVLDEDDQQLLAGTRSLGSGLTPELLNDLIQEKPDNVGTALRRYLETGSSS
;
A
#
# COMPACT_ATOMS: atom_id res chain seq x y z
N MET A 1 17.60 -48.32 53.23
CA MET A 1 16.23 -48.71 52.77
C MET A 1 15.89 -50.17 53.07
N LYS A 2 16.78 -51.15 52.82
CA LYS A 2 16.51 -52.57 53.10
C LYS A 2 16.10 -52.87 54.55
N GLU A 3 16.82 -52.35 55.55
CA GLU A 3 16.46 -52.54 56.98
C GLU A 3 15.07 -52.04 57.39
N ARG A 4 14.54 -51.03 56.70
CA ARG A 4 13.19 -50.50 56.97
C ARG A 4 12.12 -51.45 56.40
N PHE A 5 12.43 -52.13 55.30
CA PHE A 5 11.58 -53.12 54.66
C PHE A 5 11.55 -54.42 55.48
N ASP A 6 12.71 -54.87 55.95
CA ASP A 6 12.82 -56.10 56.74
C ASP A 6 12.08 -56.00 58.08
N LYS A 7 12.16 -54.84 58.75
CA LYS A 7 11.37 -54.55 59.97
C LYS A 7 9.86 -54.55 59.72
N LEU A 8 9.40 -54.16 58.54
CA LEU A 8 7.98 -54.20 58.18
C LEU A 8 7.50 -55.63 57.89
N VAL A 9 8.35 -56.47 57.31
CA VAL A 9 8.08 -57.90 57.06
C VAL A 9 8.03 -58.70 58.38
N GLU A 10 8.91 -58.38 59.32
CA GLU A 10 8.94 -58.98 60.66
C GLU A 10 7.72 -58.59 61.51
N LEU A 11 7.29 -57.32 61.44
CA LEU A 11 6.04 -56.87 62.04
C LEU A 11 4.82 -57.52 61.37
N TRP A 12 4.83 -57.67 60.04
CA TRP A 12 3.73 -58.33 59.32
C TRP A 12 3.58 -59.81 59.70
N THR A 13 4.69 -60.53 59.85
CA THR A 13 4.66 -61.97 60.16
C THR A 13 4.24 -62.26 61.60
N SER A 14 4.57 -61.38 62.55
CA SER A 14 4.23 -61.49 63.98
C SER A 14 2.77 -61.13 64.35
N LEU A 15 1.97 -60.60 63.42
CA LEU A 15 0.56 -60.28 63.65
C LEU A 15 -0.37 -61.51 63.49
N SER A 16 -1.34 -61.65 64.41
CA SER A 16 -2.38 -62.71 64.33
C SER A 16 -3.30 -62.51 63.12
N SER A 17 -3.88 -63.59 62.59
CA SER A 17 -4.68 -63.58 61.36
C SER A 17 -5.84 -62.57 61.38
N GLY A 18 -6.45 -62.32 62.55
CA GLY A 18 -7.48 -61.29 62.72
C GLY A 18 -6.96 -59.85 62.63
N LYS A 19 -5.76 -59.57 63.16
CA LYS A 19 -5.13 -58.23 63.09
C LYS A 19 -4.58 -57.91 61.69
N LYS A 20 -4.15 -58.94 60.95
CA LYS A 20 -3.78 -58.80 59.53
C LYS A 20 -4.97 -58.37 58.68
N PHE A 21 -6.14 -58.98 58.89
CA PHE A 21 -7.35 -58.61 58.17
C PHE A 21 -7.81 -57.17 58.49
N SER A 22 -7.80 -56.76 59.76
CA SER A 22 -8.19 -55.38 60.12
C SER A 22 -7.25 -54.33 59.53
N LEU A 23 -5.96 -54.63 59.42
CA LEU A 23 -4.97 -53.71 58.84
C LEU A 23 -5.13 -53.58 57.32
N ILE A 24 -5.43 -54.68 56.61
CA ILE A 24 -5.74 -54.63 55.17
C ILE A 24 -7.00 -53.80 54.91
N VAL A 25 -8.07 -54.00 55.70
CA VAL A 25 -9.31 -53.23 55.57
C VAL A 25 -9.08 -51.75 55.88
N ALA A 26 -8.29 -51.42 56.91
CA ALA A 26 -7.95 -50.05 57.24
C ALA A 26 -7.14 -49.36 56.13
N VAL A 27 -6.14 -50.06 55.54
CA VAL A 27 -5.34 -49.53 54.44
C VAL A 27 -6.21 -49.31 53.19
N LEU A 28 -7.09 -50.26 52.85
CA LEU A 28 -8.03 -50.10 51.73
C LEU A 28 -9.04 -48.99 51.97
N GLY A 29 -9.53 -48.82 53.20
CA GLY A 29 -10.43 -47.74 53.58
C GLY A 29 -9.77 -46.37 53.45
N ILE A 30 -8.53 -46.23 53.91
CA ILE A 30 -7.73 -45.00 53.73
C ILE A 30 -7.52 -44.73 52.24
N LEU A 31 -7.18 -45.75 51.46
CA LEU A 31 -6.98 -45.60 50.00
C LEU A 31 -8.27 -45.13 49.30
N ALA A 32 -9.42 -45.72 49.64
CA ALA A 32 -10.71 -45.36 49.08
C ALA A 32 -11.13 -43.93 49.47
N ILE A 33 -10.87 -43.52 50.71
CA ILE A 33 -11.12 -42.14 51.18
C ILE A 33 -10.19 -41.15 50.45
N SER A 34 -8.90 -41.48 50.28
CA SER A 34 -7.96 -40.64 49.53
C SER A 34 -8.37 -40.48 48.06
N ILE A 35 -8.82 -41.56 47.40
CA ILE A 35 -9.33 -41.51 46.03
C ILE A 35 -10.64 -40.69 45.97
N GLY A 36 -11.52 -40.85 46.96
CA GLY A 36 -12.76 -40.07 47.07
C GLY A 36 -12.51 -38.57 47.22
N ILE A 37 -11.54 -38.18 48.06
CA ILE A 37 -11.16 -36.78 48.27
C ILE A 37 -10.51 -36.19 47.01
N LEU A 38 -9.64 -36.94 46.34
CA LEU A 38 -9.01 -36.51 45.08
C LEU A 38 -10.05 -36.35 43.95
N SER A 39 -11.05 -37.24 43.89
CA SER A 39 -12.13 -37.13 42.90
C SER A 39 -13.08 -35.97 43.18
N TRP A 40 -13.23 -35.54 44.44
CA TRP A 40 -14.14 -34.46 44.82
C TRP A 40 -13.46 -33.07 44.81
N SER A 41 -12.13 -33.03 44.79
CA SER A 41 -11.31 -31.82 44.69
C SER A 41 -11.34 -31.14 43.31
N GLY A 42 -12.01 -31.70 42.30
CA GLY A 42 -12.15 -31.10 40.97
C GLY A 42 -13.21 -29.99 40.84
N GLY A 43 -13.65 -29.41 41.96
CA GLY A 43 -14.76 -28.45 42.00
C GLY A 43 -14.33 -27.00 41.85
N SER A 44 -14.90 -26.33 40.83
CA SER A 44 -14.88 -24.90 40.49
C SER A 44 -13.52 -24.30 40.11
N THR A 45 -13.02 -24.68 38.95
CA THR A 45 -12.07 -23.85 38.22
C THR A 45 -12.82 -22.60 37.73
N ASN A 46 -12.43 -21.40 38.19
CA ASN A 46 -13.02 -20.15 37.71
C ASN A 46 -12.77 -20.01 36.21
N MET A 47 -13.81 -20.18 35.42
CA MET A 47 -13.78 -19.97 33.98
C MET A 47 -13.75 -18.47 33.68
N ARG A 48 -12.79 -18.05 32.85
CA ARG A 48 -12.59 -16.66 32.44
C ARG A 48 -12.55 -16.59 30.92
N VAL A 49 -13.05 -15.48 30.37
CA VAL A 49 -13.05 -15.23 28.92
C VAL A 49 -11.61 -15.19 28.37
N LEU A 50 -11.35 -16.04 27.38
CA LEU A 50 -10.10 -16.05 26.61
C LEU A 50 -10.22 -15.20 25.34
N VAL A 51 -11.27 -15.46 24.55
CA VAL A 51 -11.61 -14.78 23.28
C VAL A 51 -13.11 -14.50 23.27
N SER A 52 -13.50 -13.30 22.80
CA SER A 52 -14.89 -12.86 22.63
C SER A 52 -15.06 -12.18 21.28
N GLY A 53 -16.21 -12.39 20.62
CA GLY A 53 -16.58 -11.66 19.39
C GLY A 53 -15.74 -12.03 18.15
N ALA A 54 -15.16 -13.24 18.12
CA ALA A 54 -14.45 -13.74 16.96
C ALA A 54 -15.39 -14.44 15.97
N GLU A 55 -15.06 -14.42 14.68
CA GLU A 55 -15.84 -15.15 13.67
C GLU A 55 -15.79 -16.66 13.91
N ALA A 56 -16.82 -17.40 13.48
CA ALA A 56 -16.93 -18.85 13.68
C ALA A 56 -15.70 -19.64 13.17
N LYS A 57 -15.07 -19.15 12.10
CA LYS A 57 -13.84 -19.72 11.54
C LYS A 57 -12.66 -19.58 12.51
N ASP A 58 -12.52 -18.42 13.12
CA ASP A 58 -11.43 -18.12 14.05
C ASP A 58 -11.64 -18.80 15.40
N LEU A 59 -12.89 -18.88 15.87
CA LEU A 59 -13.24 -19.67 17.05
C LEU A 59 -12.88 -21.15 16.85
N SER A 60 -13.04 -21.69 15.63
CA SER A 60 -12.64 -23.07 15.33
C SER A 60 -11.13 -23.27 15.44
N GLU A 61 -10.32 -22.33 14.95
CA GLU A 61 -8.85 -22.39 15.01
C GLU A 61 -8.35 -22.21 16.46
N VAL A 62 -9.00 -21.33 17.25
CA VAL A 62 -8.74 -21.18 18.69
C VAL A 62 -9.06 -22.46 19.47
N VAL A 63 -10.19 -23.12 19.16
CA VAL A 63 -10.58 -24.40 19.76
C VAL A 63 -9.57 -25.49 19.42
N ASP A 64 -9.05 -25.53 18.21
CA ASP A 64 -8.02 -26.51 17.82
C ASP A 64 -6.73 -26.33 18.62
N VAL A 65 -6.32 -25.08 18.89
CA VAL A 65 -5.18 -24.77 19.75
C VAL A 65 -5.44 -25.19 21.21
N LEU A 66 -6.66 -24.96 21.71
CA LEU A 66 -7.05 -25.38 23.08
C LEU A 66 -7.08 -26.90 23.22
N LYS A 67 -7.61 -27.61 22.22
CA LYS A 67 -7.62 -29.08 22.18
C LYS A 67 -6.21 -29.66 22.07
N ALA A 68 -5.36 -29.07 21.23
CA ALA A 68 -3.97 -29.49 21.09
C ALA A 68 -3.20 -29.38 22.43
N ASN A 69 -3.50 -28.35 23.22
CA ASN A 69 -2.90 -28.11 24.53
C ASN A 69 -3.65 -28.77 25.70
N GLN A 70 -4.67 -29.60 25.41
CA GLN A 70 -5.45 -30.32 26.42
C GLN A 70 -6.03 -29.39 27.51
N ILE A 71 -6.52 -28.23 27.08
CA ILE A 71 -7.13 -27.23 27.96
C ILE A 71 -8.64 -27.44 27.96
N GLU A 72 -9.23 -27.57 29.14
CA GLU A 72 -10.69 -27.54 29.28
C GLU A 72 -11.21 -26.15 28.89
N PHE A 73 -12.28 -26.12 28.10
CA PHE A 73 -12.89 -24.88 27.64
C PHE A 73 -14.41 -25.01 27.63
N GLU A 74 -15.09 -23.90 27.82
CA GLU A 74 -16.54 -23.78 27.76
C GLU A 74 -16.94 -22.66 26.78
N TYR A 75 -18.14 -22.78 26.22
CA TYR A 75 -18.74 -21.71 25.43
C TYR A 75 -19.64 -20.85 26.31
N SER A 76 -19.67 -19.55 26.04
CA SER A 76 -20.71 -18.65 26.58
C SER A 76 -22.10 -19.08 26.09
N GLU A 77 -23.16 -18.67 26.79
CA GLU A 77 -24.56 -18.89 26.38
C GLU A 77 -24.86 -18.37 24.96
N SER A 78 -24.11 -17.36 24.51
CA SER A 78 -24.16 -16.76 23.17
C SER A 78 -23.39 -17.53 22.08
N GLY A 79 -22.52 -18.49 22.44
CA GLY A 79 -21.73 -19.29 21.51
C GLY A 79 -20.59 -18.56 20.78
N ASP A 80 -20.41 -17.26 21.00
CA ASP A 80 -19.42 -16.37 20.37
C ASP A 80 -18.15 -16.15 21.19
N THR A 81 -18.08 -16.77 22.37
CA THR A 81 -17.07 -16.51 23.39
C THR A 81 -16.58 -17.82 23.99
N ILE A 82 -15.25 -17.95 24.12
CA ILE A 82 -14.60 -19.14 24.71
C ILE A 82 -14.05 -18.78 26.08
N LEU A 83 -14.43 -19.58 27.09
CA LEU A 83 -13.95 -19.48 28.45
C LEU A 83 -12.93 -20.60 28.72
N VAL A 84 -11.89 -20.26 29.49
CA VAL A 84 -10.86 -21.20 29.94
C VAL A 84 -10.58 -21.00 31.43
N PRO A 85 -10.00 -22.01 32.10
CA PRO A 85 -9.47 -21.89 33.45
C PRO A 85 -8.59 -20.65 33.66
N GLU A 86 -8.85 -19.90 34.73
CA GLU A 86 -8.15 -18.65 35.07
C GLU A 86 -6.62 -18.81 35.15
N ASP A 87 -6.15 -19.95 35.66
CA ASP A 87 -4.74 -20.34 35.76
C ASP A 87 -4.07 -20.54 34.40
N LYS A 88 -4.82 -21.00 33.39
CA LYS A 88 -4.32 -21.29 32.03
C LYS A 88 -4.51 -20.13 31.06
N ARG A 89 -5.35 -19.14 31.40
CA ARG A 89 -5.69 -18.00 30.53
C ARG A 89 -4.47 -17.24 30.01
N ALA A 90 -3.51 -16.93 30.88
CA ALA A 90 -2.34 -16.13 30.49
C ALA A 90 -1.43 -16.87 29.49
N ALA A 91 -1.18 -18.16 29.75
CA ALA A 91 -0.40 -19.01 28.86
C ALA A 91 -1.09 -19.15 27.49
N MET A 92 -2.40 -19.39 27.47
CA MET A 92 -3.15 -19.51 26.23
C MET A 92 -3.20 -18.20 25.44
N ARG A 93 -3.27 -17.03 26.08
CA ARG A 93 -3.17 -15.75 25.36
C ARG A 93 -1.83 -15.57 24.66
N MET A 94 -0.74 -15.96 25.34
CA MET A 94 0.59 -15.91 24.74
C MET A 94 0.65 -16.82 23.50
N GLU A 95 0.13 -18.04 23.62
CA GLU A 95 0.18 -19.01 22.54
C GLU A 95 -0.72 -18.65 21.34
N LEU A 96 -1.91 -18.13 21.61
CA LEU A 96 -2.79 -17.59 20.56
C LEU A 96 -2.13 -16.40 19.86
N ALA A 97 -1.48 -15.49 20.61
CA ALA A 97 -0.76 -14.37 20.03
C ALA A 97 0.41 -14.83 19.14
N MET A 98 1.17 -15.85 19.56
CA MET A 98 2.24 -16.44 18.74
C MET A 98 1.72 -17.04 17.42
N LYS A 99 0.47 -17.53 17.43
CA LYS A 99 -0.21 -18.08 16.24
C LYS A 99 -1.01 -17.03 15.46
N GLY A 100 -1.05 -15.77 15.93
CA GLY A 100 -1.80 -14.69 15.31
C GLY A 100 -3.32 -14.86 15.38
N LEU A 101 -3.82 -15.48 16.45
CA LEU A 101 -5.24 -15.76 16.66
C LEU A 101 -5.84 -14.89 17.79
N PRO A 102 -7.11 -14.47 17.65
CA PRO A 102 -7.94 -14.54 16.44
C PRO A 102 -7.45 -13.57 15.36
N ARG A 103 -7.65 -13.93 14.09
CA ARG A 103 -7.31 -13.08 12.92
C ARG A 103 -8.37 -12.00 12.71
N SER A 104 -9.63 -12.30 13.04
CA SER A 104 -10.79 -11.43 13.07
C SER A 104 -10.74 -10.55 14.33
N GLY A 105 -9.78 -9.63 14.36
CA GLY A 105 -9.59 -8.65 15.44
C GLY A 105 -9.93 -7.22 15.04
N GLU A 106 -10.53 -7.02 13.87
CA GLU A 106 -10.91 -5.69 13.41
C GLU A 106 -12.25 -5.30 14.04
N VAL A 107 -12.16 -4.36 14.98
CA VAL A 107 -13.30 -3.75 15.65
C VAL A 107 -13.98 -2.80 14.66
N GLY A 108 -15.20 -3.12 14.26
CA GLY A 108 -16.05 -2.29 13.41
C GLY A 108 -16.97 -1.42 14.25
N PHE A 109 -18.22 -1.26 13.82
CA PHE A 109 -19.23 -0.49 14.56
C PHE A 109 -19.72 -1.17 15.84
N GLU A 110 -19.35 -2.42 16.09
CA GLU A 110 -19.77 -3.16 17.30
C GLU A 110 -19.25 -2.50 18.59
N ILE A 111 -18.20 -1.68 18.52
CA ILE A 111 -17.70 -0.88 19.65
C ILE A 111 -18.73 0.12 20.19
N PHE A 112 -19.79 0.41 19.45
CA PHE A 112 -20.86 1.31 19.86
C PHE A 112 -22.07 0.60 20.47
N ASP A 113 -22.15 -0.72 20.39
CA ASP A 113 -23.26 -1.49 20.96
C ASP A 113 -23.16 -1.58 22.49
N GLU A 114 -21.94 -1.45 23.03
CA GLU A 114 -21.69 -1.32 24.47
C GLU A 114 -21.96 0.14 24.92
N GLY A 115 -23.10 0.35 25.56
CA GLY A 115 -23.52 1.66 26.07
C GLY A 115 -22.60 2.23 27.15
N ASN A 116 -21.55 2.95 26.75
CA ASN A 116 -20.68 3.69 27.66
C ASN A 116 -21.20 5.12 27.87
N PHE A 117 -21.83 5.35 29.02
CA PHE A 117 -22.23 6.70 29.46
C PHE A 117 -21.01 7.48 29.97
N GLY A 118 -20.87 8.74 29.55
CA GLY A 118 -19.81 9.65 30.03
C GLY A 118 -18.52 9.66 29.19
N ILE A 119 -18.54 9.14 27.96
CA ILE A 119 -17.38 9.24 27.05
C ILE A 119 -17.13 10.67 26.59
N SER A 120 -15.85 11.04 26.47
CA SER A 120 -15.44 12.31 25.85
C SER A 120 -15.68 12.29 24.34
N ASP A 121 -15.99 13.46 23.76
CA ASP A 121 -16.11 13.67 22.32
C ASP A 121 -14.83 13.23 21.55
N PHE A 122 -13.65 13.41 22.16
CA PHE A 122 -12.39 12.88 21.60
C PHE A 122 -12.41 11.35 21.47
N VAL A 123 -12.90 10.66 22.50
CA VAL A 123 -13.01 9.19 22.51
C VAL A 123 -14.04 8.74 21.49
N GLN A 124 -15.18 9.42 21.39
CA GLN A 124 -16.23 9.11 20.42
C GLN A 124 -15.73 9.26 18.97
N ARG A 125 -15.00 10.33 18.65
CA ARG A 125 -14.38 10.51 17.32
C ARG A 125 -13.32 9.45 17.00
N THR A 126 -12.52 9.09 18.00
CA THR A 126 -11.49 8.04 17.87
C THR A 126 -12.14 6.70 17.58
N ASN A 127 -13.17 6.34 18.36
CA ASN A 127 -13.93 5.10 18.16
C ASN A 127 -14.63 5.09 16.80
N HIS A 128 -15.20 6.22 16.36
CA HIS A 128 -15.84 6.31 15.05
C HIS A 128 -14.84 6.10 13.90
N THR A 129 -13.64 6.66 14.03
CA THR A 129 -12.59 6.46 13.03
C THR A 129 -12.06 5.02 13.04
N ARG A 130 -11.94 4.39 14.21
CA ARG A 130 -11.59 2.96 14.33
C ARG A 130 -12.64 2.05 13.70
N ALA A 131 -13.92 2.32 13.96
CA ALA A 131 -15.03 1.57 13.38
C ALA A 131 -15.02 1.63 11.84
N ILE A 132 -14.82 2.83 11.27
CA ILE A 132 -14.70 2.99 9.81
C ILE A 132 -13.48 2.22 9.26
N GLN A 133 -12.35 2.25 9.95
CA GLN A 133 -11.15 1.50 9.53
C GLN A 133 -11.43 -0.01 9.49
N GLY A 134 -12.10 -0.55 10.52
CA GLY A 134 -12.49 -1.96 10.58
C GLY A 134 -13.48 -2.34 9.48
N GLU A 135 -14.54 -1.56 9.27
CA GLU A 135 -15.53 -1.82 8.21
C GLU A 135 -14.92 -1.74 6.80
N LEU A 136 -14.03 -0.77 6.57
CA LEU A 136 -13.31 -0.66 5.30
C LEU A 136 -12.41 -1.87 5.07
N ALA A 137 -11.67 -2.30 6.09
CA ALA A 137 -10.78 -3.44 5.98
C ALA A 137 -11.54 -4.75 5.74
N ARG A 138 -12.69 -4.96 6.40
CA ARG A 138 -13.62 -6.07 6.09
C ARG A 138 -14.15 -6.00 4.66
N THR A 139 -14.63 -4.83 4.23
CA THR A 139 -15.17 -4.63 2.88
C THR A 139 -14.12 -4.89 1.80
N ILE A 140 -12.90 -4.39 1.97
CA ILE A 140 -11.80 -4.62 1.04
C ILE A 140 -11.39 -6.11 1.03
N SER A 141 -11.43 -6.78 2.19
CA SER A 141 -11.13 -8.22 2.30
C SER A 141 -12.18 -9.12 1.64
N MET A 142 -13.38 -8.61 1.32
CA MET A 142 -14.38 -9.34 0.54
C MET A 142 -14.08 -9.39 -0.97
N MET A 143 -13.09 -8.63 -1.45
CA MET A 143 -12.68 -8.66 -2.86
C MET A 143 -11.90 -9.95 -3.17
N ASP A 144 -12.21 -10.62 -4.28
CA ASP A 144 -11.63 -11.94 -4.63
C ASP A 144 -10.09 -11.98 -4.62
N ALA A 145 -9.43 -10.88 -4.99
CA ALA A 145 -7.97 -10.78 -5.06
C ALA A 145 -7.30 -10.43 -3.73
N VAL A 146 -8.08 -10.23 -2.65
CA VAL A 146 -7.61 -9.78 -1.34
C VAL A 146 -7.90 -10.85 -0.30
N ARG A 147 -6.86 -11.34 0.38
CA ARG A 147 -6.98 -12.28 1.50
C ARG A 147 -7.27 -11.56 2.81
N SER A 148 -6.61 -10.43 3.03
CA SER A 148 -6.88 -9.53 4.15
C SER A 148 -6.43 -8.12 3.82
N ALA A 149 -7.04 -7.14 4.46
CA ALA A 149 -6.66 -5.75 4.33
C ALA A 149 -6.53 -5.12 5.72
N LYS A 150 -5.75 -4.04 5.79
CA LYS A 150 -5.71 -3.17 6.98
C LYS A 150 -5.70 -1.72 6.53
N VAL A 151 -6.55 -0.92 7.13
CA VAL A 151 -6.75 0.49 6.74
C VAL A 151 -6.37 1.41 7.88
N PHE A 152 -5.47 2.34 7.59
CA PHE A 152 -5.09 3.43 8.49
C PHE A 152 -5.64 4.73 7.91
N ILE A 153 -6.39 5.46 8.74
CA ILE A 153 -6.91 6.79 8.42
C ILE A 153 -6.29 7.79 9.40
N VAL A 154 -5.62 8.80 8.87
CA VAL A 154 -5.06 9.90 9.65
C VAL A 154 -5.93 11.12 9.43
N LYS A 155 -6.49 11.66 10.51
CA LYS A 155 -7.24 12.91 10.51
C LYS A 155 -6.51 13.90 11.41
N PRO A 156 -6.26 15.12 10.93
CA PRO A 156 -5.69 16.14 11.79
C PRO A 156 -6.68 16.58 12.86
N GLU A 157 -6.16 17.09 13.98
CA GLU A 157 -6.98 17.62 15.05
C GLU A 157 -7.64 18.93 14.59
N ASN A 158 -8.95 19.06 14.82
CA ASN A 158 -9.71 20.22 14.41
C ASN A 158 -9.40 21.40 15.36
N ASN A 159 -8.26 22.06 15.15
CA ASN A 159 -7.97 23.32 15.84
C ASN A 159 -8.83 24.42 15.22
N LEU A 160 -9.93 24.77 15.91
CA LEU A 160 -10.91 25.77 15.49
C LEU A 160 -10.36 27.20 15.33
N LEU A 161 -9.04 27.41 15.39
CA LEU A 161 -8.43 28.73 15.40
C LEU A 161 -7.20 28.90 14.48
N LEU A 162 -6.53 27.84 14.01
CA LEU A 162 -5.43 27.94 13.04
C LEU A 162 -5.24 26.59 12.34
N SER A 163 -5.73 26.45 11.11
CA SER A 163 -5.19 25.51 10.11
C SER A 163 -5.61 25.99 8.71
N GLU A 164 -4.99 27.07 8.24
CA GLU A 164 -4.90 27.37 6.80
C GLU A 164 -3.71 26.63 6.16
N ASP A 165 -3.11 25.66 6.85
CA ASP A 165 -2.01 24.87 6.28
C ASP A 165 -2.58 23.88 5.25
N PRO A 166 -2.23 24.02 3.95
CA PRO A 166 -2.69 23.10 2.92
C PRO A 166 -2.20 21.65 3.12
N ASN A 167 -1.23 21.42 4.01
CA ASN A 167 -0.75 20.10 4.39
C ASN A 167 -1.59 19.41 5.47
N ASP A 168 -2.54 20.10 6.10
CA ASP A 168 -3.38 19.56 7.16
C ASP A 168 -4.61 18.83 6.59
N ARG A 169 -4.39 17.94 5.63
CA ARG A 169 -5.43 17.19 4.92
C ARG A 169 -5.52 15.75 5.41
N PRO A 170 -6.73 15.20 5.62
CA PRO A 170 -6.90 13.79 5.91
C PRO A 170 -6.25 12.90 4.84
N SER A 171 -5.57 11.85 5.30
CA SER A 171 -4.91 10.87 4.42
C SER A 171 -5.21 9.44 4.88
N ALA A 172 -4.98 8.48 3.99
CA ALA A 172 -5.14 7.07 4.32
C ALA A 172 -4.04 6.20 3.72
N SER A 173 -3.73 5.11 4.42
CA SER A 173 -2.83 4.06 3.96
C SER A 173 -3.54 2.72 4.08
N VAL A 174 -3.56 1.96 3.00
CA VAL A 174 -4.18 0.65 2.91
C VAL A 174 -3.09 -0.37 2.65
N TYR A 175 -2.97 -1.32 3.56
CA TYR A 175 -2.18 -2.51 3.38
C TYR A 175 -3.08 -3.64 2.90
N VAL A 176 -2.67 -4.33 1.84
CA VAL A 176 -3.44 -5.41 1.22
C VAL A 176 -2.57 -6.65 1.14
N ASP A 177 -3.04 -7.73 1.76
CA ASP A 177 -2.46 -9.06 1.59
C ASP A 177 -3.22 -9.80 0.49
N THR A 178 -2.58 -9.99 -0.65
CA THR A 178 -3.17 -10.68 -1.82
C THR A 178 -2.90 -12.19 -1.81
N GLY A 179 -2.17 -12.69 -0.82
CA GLY A 179 -1.79 -14.10 -0.73
C GLY A 179 -0.90 -14.61 -1.86
N GLY A 180 -0.22 -13.71 -2.58
CA GLY A 180 0.67 -14.04 -3.70
C GLY A 180 0.07 -13.74 -5.07
N ASN A 181 -1.18 -13.29 -5.13
CA ASN A 181 -1.79 -12.77 -6.36
C ASN A 181 -1.35 -11.32 -6.62
N THR A 182 -1.35 -10.88 -7.87
CA THR A 182 -1.13 -9.47 -8.22
C THR A 182 -2.46 -8.74 -8.26
N LEU A 183 -2.56 -7.61 -7.57
CA LEU A 183 -3.74 -6.75 -7.64
C LEU A 183 -3.69 -5.89 -8.91
N ASP A 184 -4.75 -5.91 -9.71
CA ASP A 184 -4.82 -5.12 -10.93
C ASP A 184 -5.14 -3.64 -10.65
N LYS A 185 -4.87 -2.77 -11.63
CA LYS A 185 -5.11 -1.34 -11.48
C LYS A 185 -6.59 -1.01 -11.23
N ALA A 186 -7.54 -1.81 -11.71
CA ALA A 186 -8.95 -1.55 -11.47
C ALA A 186 -9.31 -1.77 -9.99
N ASN A 187 -8.84 -2.87 -9.38
CA ASN A 187 -9.06 -3.12 -7.96
C ASN A 187 -8.36 -2.08 -7.07
N VAL A 188 -7.13 -1.68 -7.40
CA VAL A 188 -6.44 -0.59 -6.67
C VAL A 188 -7.25 0.71 -6.72
N ASN A 189 -7.75 1.09 -7.90
CA ASN A 189 -8.58 2.28 -8.07
C ASN A 189 -9.91 2.20 -7.30
N ALA A 190 -10.51 1.01 -7.24
CA ALA A 190 -11.74 0.75 -6.49
C ALA A 190 -11.49 0.90 -4.97
N ILE A 191 -10.39 0.34 -4.46
CA ILE A 191 -9.98 0.49 -3.06
C ILE A 191 -9.77 1.98 -2.72
N GLN A 192 -9.02 2.72 -3.55
CA GLN A 192 -8.82 4.15 -3.33
C GLN A 192 -10.13 4.94 -3.33
N PHE A 193 -11.06 4.59 -4.23
CA PHE A 193 -12.38 5.24 -4.32
C PHE A 193 -13.25 4.94 -3.09
N LEU A 194 -13.26 3.68 -2.62
CA LEU A 194 -13.99 3.26 -1.42
C LEU A 194 -13.50 4.06 -0.20
N VAL A 195 -12.19 4.09 0.02
CA VAL A 195 -11.58 4.78 1.17
C VAL A 195 -11.79 6.29 1.10
N SER A 196 -11.67 6.89 -0.09
CA SER A 196 -11.91 8.34 -0.24
C SER A 196 -13.36 8.74 0.05
N ASN A 197 -14.33 7.90 -0.28
CA ASN A 197 -15.75 8.19 -0.05
C ASN A 197 -16.22 7.82 1.37
N ALA A 198 -15.56 6.86 2.03
CA ALA A 198 -15.91 6.43 3.37
C ALA A 198 -15.58 7.46 4.46
N ASN A 199 -14.69 8.42 4.17
CA ASN A 199 -14.37 9.49 5.10
C ASN A 199 -14.29 10.87 4.44
N LYS A 200 -14.94 11.85 5.07
CA LYS A 200 -14.96 13.24 4.58
C LYS A 200 -13.53 13.82 4.53
N GLY A 201 -13.20 14.44 3.39
CA GLY A 201 -11.96 15.20 3.20
C GLY A 201 -10.75 14.38 2.76
N ILE A 202 -10.89 13.08 2.50
CA ILE A 202 -9.83 12.28 1.89
C ILE A 202 -9.96 12.34 0.37
N ASN A 203 -8.91 12.81 -0.31
CA ASN A 203 -8.83 12.73 -1.77
C ASN A 203 -8.30 11.36 -2.20
N LYS A 204 -8.72 10.88 -3.37
CA LYS A 204 -8.23 9.62 -3.95
C LYS A 204 -6.69 9.57 -4.07
N SER A 205 -6.07 10.70 -4.40
CA SER A 205 -4.61 10.86 -4.50
C SER A 205 -3.88 10.80 -3.16
N SER A 206 -4.58 10.99 -2.04
CA SER A 206 -4.06 10.90 -0.67
C SER A 206 -4.24 9.51 -0.05
N VAL A 207 -4.68 8.52 -0.84
CA VAL A 207 -4.82 7.12 -0.43
C VAL A 207 -3.68 6.30 -1.01
N ALA A 208 -2.74 5.91 -0.15
CA ALA A 208 -1.67 4.98 -0.50
C ALA A 208 -2.16 3.53 -0.37
N VAL A 209 -1.90 2.69 -1.37
CA VAL A 209 -2.24 1.26 -1.37
C VAL A 209 -0.96 0.47 -1.58
N MET A 210 -0.65 -0.43 -0.65
CA MET A 210 0.57 -1.23 -0.63
C MET A 210 0.23 -2.72 -0.52
N ASP A 211 0.99 -3.56 -1.21
CA ASP A 211 0.84 -5.02 -1.13
C ASP A 211 1.69 -5.66 -0.02
N ASN A 212 1.51 -6.96 0.18
CA ASN A 212 2.29 -7.77 1.12
C ASN A 212 3.76 -7.98 0.72
N GLN A 213 4.15 -7.67 -0.52
CA GLN A 213 5.53 -7.74 -1.02
C GLN A 213 6.29 -6.42 -0.85
N GLY A 214 5.60 -5.36 -0.41
CA GLY A 214 6.16 -4.05 -0.21
C GLY A 214 6.07 -3.12 -1.42
N ASN A 215 5.32 -3.52 -2.45
CA ASN A 215 5.11 -2.67 -3.63
C ASN A 215 4.00 -1.66 -3.35
N LEU A 216 4.29 -0.39 -3.65
CA LEU A 216 3.27 0.65 -3.70
C LEU A 216 2.46 0.49 -5.00
N LEU A 217 1.20 0.11 -4.87
CA LEU A 217 0.29 -0.13 -5.99
C LEU A 217 -0.48 1.12 -6.39
N SER A 218 -0.69 2.04 -5.45
CA SER A 218 -1.25 3.36 -5.74
C SER A 218 -0.21 4.23 -6.43
N GLU A 219 -0.58 4.83 -7.57
CA GLU A 219 0.17 5.96 -8.10
C GLU A 219 -0.05 7.13 -7.12
N GLN A 220 0.86 7.29 -6.15
CA GLN A 220 0.80 8.39 -5.19
C GLN A 220 0.90 9.70 -5.98
N GLY A 221 0.13 10.70 -5.56
CA GLY A 221 0.01 12.01 -6.19
C GLY A 221 1.30 12.85 -6.23
N GLU A 222 2.50 12.25 -6.32
CA GLU A 222 3.65 12.92 -6.94
C GLU A 222 3.38 13.31 -8.41
N SER A 223 2.18 12.99 -8.92
CA SER A 223 1.62 13.57 -10.11
C SER A 223 1.16 15.03 -9.96
N SER A 224 1.11 15.63 -8.76
CA SER A 224 0.71 17.03 -8.59
C SER A 224 1.90 17.98 -8.79
N GLY A 225 2.20 18.25 -10.06
CA GLY A 225 3.25 19.14 -10.50
C GLY A 225 3.59 18.92 -11.97
N ALA A 226 4.39 19.81 -12.57
CA ALA A 226 4.79 19.71 -13.97
C ALA A 226 5.45 18.35 -14.33
N ALA A 227 6.22 17.76 -13.40
CA ALA A 227 6.85 16.46 -13.58
C ALA A 227 5.84 15.29 -13.62
N GLY A 228 4.77 15.42 -12.83
CA GLY A 228 3.68 14.46 -12.78
C GLY A 228 2.85 14.41 -14.06
N VAL A 229 2.48 15.60 -14.55
CA VAL A 229 1.80 15.77 -15.83
C VAL A 229 2.69 15.25 -16.97
N ALA A 230 4.00 15.55 -16.95
CA ALA A 230 4.94 15.03 -17.93
C ALA A 230 5.03 13.49 -17.92
N GLY A 231 5.04 12.85 -16.74
CA GLY A 231 5.05 11.40 -16.63
C GLY A 231 3.76 10.74 -17.13
N GLN A 232 2.60 11.34 -16.86
CA GLN A 232 1.31 10.89 -17.42
C GLN A 232 1.26 11.07 -18.94
N MET A 233 1.80 12.19 -19.45
CA MET A 233 1.94 12.42 -20.89
C MET A 233 2.81 11.35 -21.53
N MET A 234 3.98 11.04 -20.95
CA MET A 234 4.87 10.00 -21.46
C MET A 234 4.18 8.63 -21.53
N LYS A 235 3.44 8.24 -20.49
CA LYS A 235 2.63 7.01 -20.51
C LYS A 235 1.56 7.04 -21.61
N ALA A 236 0.90 8.16 -21.81
CA ALA A 236 -0.07 8.33 -22.89
C ALA A 236 0.60 8.23 -24.28
N TYR A 237 1.85 8.68 -24.40
CA TYR A 237 2.64 8.59 -25.64
C TYR A 237 3.00 7.16 -25.97
N GLU A 238 3.56 6.42 -25.00
CA GLU A 238 3.86 5.00 -25.18
C GLU A 238 2.60 4.20 -25.52
N ALA A 239 1.46 4.54 -24.91
CA ALA A 239 0.19 3.90 -25.23
C ALA A 239 -0.27 4.19 -26.67
N GLN A 240 -0.06 5.41 -27.19
CA GLN A 240 -0.36 5.76 -28.58
C GLN A 240 0.59 5.06 -29.57
N GLU A 241 1.89 5.02 -29.26
CA GLU A 241 2.89 4.28 -30.05
C GLU A 241 2.51 2.81 -30.15
N ARG A 242 2.29 2.13 -29.01
CA ARG A 242 1.85 0.73 -28.98
C ARG A 242 0.54 0.48 -29.73
N ARG A 243 -0.41 1.42 -29.64
CA ARG A 243 -1.67 1.33 -30.37
C ARG A 243 -1.44 1.39 -31.88
N LEU A 244 -0.56 2.28 -32.35
CA LEU A 244 -0.20 2.38 -33.76
C LEU A 244 0.60 1.16 -34.23
N GLU A 245 1.55 0.67 -33.43
CA GLU A 245 2.28 -0.57 -33.68
C GLU A 245 1.30 -1.73 -33.87
N THR A 246 0.42 -1.97 -32.89
CA THR A 246 -0.59 -3.03 -32.93
C THR A 246 -1.51 -2.89 -34.15
N LYS A 247 -1.89 -1.66 -34.52
CA LYS A 247 -2.73 -1.40 -35.69
C LYS A 247 -2.02 -1.79 -36.99
N ILE A 248 -0.74 -1.46 -37.14
CA ILE A 248 0.06 -1.85 -38.30
C ILE A 248 0.27 -3.36 -38.33
N GLU A 249 0.64 -3.97 -37.20
CA GLU A 249 0.89 -5.39 -37.10
C GLU A 249 -0.36 -6.22 -37.41
N THR A 250 -1.50 -5.87 -36.83
CA THR A 250 -2.77 -6.58 -37.08
C THR A 250 -3.29 -6.44 -38.51
N MET A 251 -3.03 -5.29 -39.14
CA MET A 251 -3.35 -5.07 -40.56
C MET A 251 -2.47 -5.96 -41.44
N LEU A 252 -1.15 -5.90 -41.28
CA LEU A 252 -0.19 -6.61 -42.12
C LEU A 252 -0.18 -8.11 -41.84
N ALA A 253 -0.52 -8.54 -40.62
CA ALA A 253 -0.58 -9.95 -40.24
C ALA A 253 -1.50 -10.78 -41.14
N LYS A 254 -2.54 -10.18 -41.73
CA LYS A 254 -3.43 -10.88 -42.68
C LYS A 254 -2.77 -11.22 -44.01
N THR A 255 -1.72 -10.49 -44.39
CA THR A 255 -1.01 -10.66 -45.66
C THR A 255 0.29 -11.41 -45.47
N VAL A 256 1.04 -11.13 -44.39
CA VAL A 256 2.39 -11.67 -44.18
C VAL A 256 2.48 -12.69 -43.06
N GLY A 257 1.46 -12.80 -42.20
CA GLY A 257 1.47 -13.64 -40.99
C GLY A 257 1.84 -12.84 -39.73
N ARG A 258 1.24 -13.18 -38.58
CA ARG A 258 1.40 -12.44 -37.33
C ARG A 258 2.84 -12.40 -36.81
N GLU A 259 3.57 -13.50 -36.96
CA GLU A 259 4.96 -13.64 -36.50
C GLU A 259 5.99 -13.09 -37.51
N ASN A 260 5.53 -12.63 -38.68
CA ASN A 260 6.36 -12.22 -39.81
C ASN A 260 6.37 -10.70 -40.01
N VAL A 261 5.87 -9.93 -39.04
CA VAL A 261 5.87 -8.48 -39.10
C VAL A 261 6.27 -7.90 -37.75
N ILE A 262 7.13 -6.90 -37.78
CA ILE A 262 7.50 -6.11 -36.60
C ILE A 262 7.32 -4.66 -36.98
N ALA A 263 6.45 -3.95 -36.27
CA ALA A 263 6.27 -2.51 -36.46
C ALA A 263 6.81 -1.77 -35.24
N ARG A 264 7.57 -0.70 -35.50
CA ARG A 264 7.99 0.27 -34.48
C ARG A 264 7.52 1.65 -34.88
N VAL A 265 6.86 2.32 -33.94
CA VAL A 265 6.33 3.67 -34.15
C VAL A 265 6.89 4.58 -33.08
N SER A 266 7.40 5.73 -33.50
CA SER A 266 7.79 6.83 -32.62
C SER A 266 6.97 8.07 -32.95
N VAL A 267 6.41 8.72 -31.94
CA VAL A 267 5.59 9.93 -32.09
C VAL A 267 6.31 11.11 -31.44
N ASN A 268 6.56 12.17 -32.21
CA ASN A 268 7.11 13.42 -31.69
C ASN A 268 5.97 14.42 -31.45
N LEU A 269 5.92 14.98 -30.25
CA LEU A 269 4.82 15.80 -29.77
C LEU A 269 5.32 17.16 -29.32
N ASP A 270 4.48 18.18 -29.51
CA ASP A 270 4.73 19.50 -28.99
C ASP A 270 4.37 19.52 -27.50
N THR A 271 5.39 19.61 -26.66
CA THR A 271 5.23 19.70 -25.20
C THR A 271 5.03 21.14 -24.73
N LYS A 272 4.99 22.11 -25.64
CA LYS A 272 4.79 23.51 -25.27
C LYS A 272 3.33 23.74 -24.92
N SER A 273 3.12 24.35 -23.76
CA SER A 273 1.86 24.95 -23.37
C SER A 273 2.04 26.46 -23.48
N MET A 274 1.18 27.13 -24.25
CA MET A 274 1.23 28.58 -24.41
C MET A 274 -0.18 29.15 -24.37
N THR A 275 -0.36 30.24 -23.62
CA THR A 275 -1.57 31.05 -23.69
C THR A 275 -1.20 32.36 -24.37
N GLU A 276 -1.78 32.60 -25.54
CA GLU A 276 -1.62 33.84 -26.28
C GLU A 276 -2.86 34.72 -26.13
N LEU A 277 -2.65 35.96 -25.69
CA LEU A 277 -3.70 36.97 -25.57
C LEU A 277 -3.50 38.03 -26.65
N ASP A 278 -4.30 37.98 -27.71
CA ASP A 278 -4.32 38.99 -28.77
C ASP A 278 -5.40 40.02 -28.44
N GLU A 279 -4.97 41.25 -28.17
CA GLU A 279 -5.85 42.39 -27.88
C GLU A 279 -5.75 43.41 -29.02
N LYS A 280 -6.85 43.54 -29.77
CA LYS A 280 -6.95 44.47 -30.91
C LYS A 280 -8.00 45.53 -30.66
N PHE A 281 -7.64 46.76 -30.97
CA PHE A 281 -8.53 47.92 -30.97
C PHE A 281 -8.84 48.31 -32.40
N ASP A 282 -10.12 48.54 -32.70
CA ASP A 282 -10.54 49.07 -34.00
C ASP A 282 -10.71 50.61 -33.90
N PRO A 283 -9.76 51.40 -34.42
CA PRO A 283 -9.83 52.86 -34.36
C PRO A 283 -10.91 53.45 -35.26
N ASP A 284 -11.48 52.70 -36.21
CA ASP A 284 -12.49 53.20 -37.15
C ASP A 284 -13.92 52.89 -36.66
N GLY A 285 -14.08 51.90 -35.78
CA GLY A 285 -15.33 51.52 -35.13
C GLY A 285 -15.71 52.35 -33.89
N GLN A 286 -15.31 53.62 -33.82
CA GLN A 286 -15.57 54.47 -32.66
C GLN A 286 -17.06 54.82 -32.55
N VAL A 287 -17.68 54.49 -31.42
CA VAL A 287 -19.08 54.85 -31.13
C VAL A 287 -19.09 55.91 -30.03
N PRO A 288 -19.70 57.09 -30.24
CA PRO A 288 -19.79 58.11 -29.20
C PRO A 288 -20.66 57.58 -28.04
N ARG A 289 -20.07 57.48 -26.85
CA ARG A 289 -20.74 56.99 -25.65
C ARG A 289 -21.43 58.12 -24.89
N THR A 290 -20.80 59.28 -24.80
CA THR A 290 -21.38 60.44 -24.13
C THR A 290 -20.95 61.71 -24.84
N GLN A 291 -21.88 62.64 -25.01
CA GLN A 291 -21.62 63.94 -25.62
C GLN A 291 -22.21 65.01 -24.73
N THR A 292 -21.34 65.80 -24.10
CA THR A 292 -21.72 66.96 -23.29
C THR A 292 -21.46 68.21 -24.11
N THR A 293 -22.50 69.03 -24.27
CA THR A 293 -22.42 70.30 -25.00
C THR A 293 -22.84 71.41 -24.06
N ASP A 294 -21.90 72.27 -23.69
CA ASP A 294 -22.14 73.46 -22.88
C ASP A 294 -22.23 74.66 -23.81
N LYS A 295 -23.36 75.37 -23.77
CA LYS A 295 -23.62 76.57 -24.57
C LYS A 295 -23.91 77.74 -23.64
N ASP A 296 -23.00 78.69 -23.60
CA ASP A 296 -23.20 79.98 -22.94
C ASP A 296 -23.53 81.03 -23.99
N MET A 297 -24.67 81.69 -23.83
CA MET A 297 -25.08 82.83 -24.65
C MET A 297 -25.28 84.04 -23.74
N ALA A 298 -24.52 85.11 -23.99
CA ALA A 298 -24.64 86.37 -23.29
C ALA A 298 -25.00 87.47 -24.28
N THR A 299 -26.17 88.08 -24.10
CA THR A 299 -26.59 89.27 -24.83
C THR A 299 -26.50 90.46 -23.89
N THR A 300 -25.63 91.42 -24.22
CA THR A 300 -25.51 92.69 -23.50
C THR A 300 -26.08 93.81 -24.38
N VAL A 301 -26.98 94.62 -23.81
CA VAL A 301 -27.55 95.79 -24.46
C VAL A 301 -27.21 97.01 -23.60
N GLU A 302 -26.49 97.96 -24.16
CA GLU A 302 -26.13 99.21 -23.48
C GLU A 302 -26.88 100.38 -24.13
N THR A 303 -27.57 101.17 -23.32
CA THR A 303 -28.28 102.39 -23.73
C THR A 303 -27.68 103.61 -23.05
N GLN A 304 -27.09 104.51 -23.84
CA GLN A 304 -26.46 105.73 -23.32
C GLN A 304 -27.35 106.95 -23.59
N PRO A 305 -27.74 107.74 -22.57
CA PRO A 305 -28.49 108.98 -22.78
C PRO A 305 -27.58 110.08 -23.34
N GLN A 306 -27.93 110.58 -24.53
CA GLN A 306 -27.16 111.56 -25.30
C GLN A 306 -27.22 112.95 -24.63
N ASN A 307 -26.12 113.37 -23.98
CA ASN A 307 -25.94 114.74 -23.49
C ASN A 307 -24.98 115.49 -24.44
N ASN A 308 -25.45 116.58 -25.04
CA ASN A 308 -24.71 117.37 -26.02
C ASN A 308 -23.64 118.25 -25.34
N ALA A 309 -22.34 117.96 -25.55
CA ALA A 309 -21.28 118.98 -25.67
C ALA A 309 -19.91 118.39 -26.08
N THR A 310 -19.53 118.69 -27.32
CA THR A 310 -18.19 119.08 -27.84
C THR A 310 -16.93 118.40 -27.28
N GLY A 311 -16.39 117.43 -28.02
CA GLY A 311 -15.03 116.92 -27.82
C GLY A 311 -14.63 115.82 -28.83
N MET A 312 -13.97 116.25 -29.91
CA MET A 312 -13.24 115.52 -30.97
C MET A 312 -13.13 113.98 -30.91
N GLY A 313 -13.74 113.34 -31.91
CA GLY A 313 -13.09 112.41 -32.85
C GLY A 313 -12.75 110.99 -32.39
N ALA A 314 -13.47 109.99 -32.96
CA ALA A 314 -12.85 108.94 -33.79
C ALA A 314 -13.87 107.88 -34.24
N ASN A 315 -13.94 107.71 -35.56
CA ASN A 315 -14.10 106.42 -36.24
C ASN A 315 -15.49 105.74 -36.30
N VAL A 316 -16.41 106.32 -37.07
CA VAL A 316 -17.47 105.56 -37.76
C VAL A 316 -17.60 106.03 -39.22
N PRO A 317 -17.33 105.15 -40.21
CA PRO A 317 -17.66 105.42 -41.60
C PRO A 317 -19.16 105.27 -41.84
N ASN A 318 -19.74 106.26 -42.50
CA ASN A 318 -21.02 106.21 -43.20
C ASN A 318 -22.30 106.22 -42.33
N VAL A 319 -22.68 107.42 -41.88
CA VAL A 319 -24.09 107.74 -41.61
C VAL A 319 -24.54 108.87 -42.53
N SER A 320 -25.45 108.53 -43.44
CA SER A 320 -26.17 109.46 -44.30
C SER A 320 -27.04 110.37 -43.43
N GLN A 321 -26.85 111.68 -43.54
CA GLN A 321 -27.68 112.69 -42.89
C GLN A 321 -29.02 112.82 -43.63
N ASP A 322 -30.02 112.05 -43.19
CA ASP A 322 -31.44 112.41 -43.34
C ASP A 322 -32.29 111.54 -42.40
N ALA A 323 -32.50 112.03 -41.17
CA ALA A 323 -33.49 111.47 -40.25
C ALA A 323 -33.88 112.50 -39.19
N THR A 324 -34.99 113.20 -39.44
CA THR A 324 -35.78 113.87 -38.41
C THR A 324 -36.55 112.82 -37.63
N GLN A 325 -35.93 112.20 -36.62
CA GLN A 325 -36.58 111.66 -35.42
C GLN A 325 -35.53 111.06 -34.47
N GLN A 326 -35.76 111.28 -33.18
CA GLN A 326 -34.84 111.06 -32.08
C GLN A 326 -35.07 109.66 -31.51
N ASP A 327 -34.44 108.65 -32.12
CA ASP A 327 -34.33 107.30 -31.55
C ASP A 327 -32.92 107.10 -30.94
N PRO A 328 -32.80 106.64 -29.68
CA PRO A 328 -31.49 106.45 -29.06
C PRO A 328 -30.72 105.29 -29.70
N ILE A 329 -29.43 105.49 -29.94
CA ILE A 329 -28.50 104.49 -30.49
C ILE A 329 -28.34 103.35 -29.46
N MET A 330 -28.85 102.15 -29.77
CA MET A 330 -28.65 100.94 -28.98
C MET A 330 -27.44 100.16 -29.48
N ALA A 331 -26.47 99.90 -28.61
CA ALA A 331 -25.39 98.94 -28.88
C ALA A 331 -25.77 97.58 -28.29
N LYS A 332 -25.90 96.57 -29.15
CA LYS A 332 -26.14 95.18 -28.76
C LYS A 332 -24.90 94.35 -29.07
N SER A 333 -24.37 93.66 -28.06
CA SER A 333 -23.29 92.67 -28.21
C SER A 333 -23.83 91.29 -27.84
N ASP A 334 -23.69 90.35 -28.76
CA ASP A 334 -24.03 88.94 -28.54
C ASP A 334 -22.71 88.15 -28.48
N GLU A 335 -22.44 87.50 -27.36
CA GLU A 335 -21.32 86.58 -27.19
C GLU A 335 -21.86 85.16 -27.04
N GLN A 336 -21.34 84.22 -27.83
CA GLN A 336 -21.71 82.82 -27.78
C GLN A 336 -20.45 81.97 -27.60
N ARG A 337 -20.42 81.17 -26.54
CA ARG A 337 -19.38 80.17 -26.29
C ARG A 337 -20.01 78.78 -26.29
N GLU A 338 -19.51 77.91 -27.15
CA GLU A 338 -19.90 76.50 -27.20
C GLU A 338 -18.67 75.64 -26.89
N SER A 339 -18.79 74.77 -25.89
CA SER A 339 -17.81 73.74 -25.57
C SER A 339 -18.45 72.38 -25.77
N LYS A 340 -17.79 71.49 -26.51
CA LYS A 340 -18.30 70.16 -26.84
C LYS A 340 -17.26 69.10 -26.49
N THR A 341 -17.59 68.24 -25.53
CA THR A 341 -16.77 67.08 -25.14
C THR A 341 -17.51 65.82 -25.58
N THR A 342 -16.85 64.95 -26.36
CA THR A 342 -17.42 63.67 -26.78
C THR A 342 -16.48 62.53 -26.38
N ASP A 343 -16.98 61.62 -25.56
CA ASP A 343 -16.30 60.40 -25.17
C ASP A 343 -16.65 59.29 -26.15
N PHE A 344 -15.64 58.60 -26.67
CA PHE A 344 -15.81 57.48 -27.60
C PHE A 344 -15.51 56.17 -26.88
N GLU A 345 -16.32 55.15 -27.15
CA GLU A 345 -15.98 53.76 -26.83
C GLU A 345 -15.36 53.13 -28.08
N ILE A 346 -14.16 52.56 -27.94
CA ILE A 346 -13.44 51.89 -29.02
C ILE A 346 -13.74 50.41 -28.92
N SER A 347 -14.09 49.77 -30.04
CA SER A 347 -14.34 48.32 -30.01
C SER A 347 -13.04 47.57 -29.67
N ARG A 348 -13.13 46.67 -28.70
CA ARG A 348 -12.04 45.82 -28.21
C ARG A 348 -12.34 44.38 -28.59
N ASN A 349 -11.46 43.77 -29.37
CA ASN A 349 -11.52 42.34 -29.65
C ASN A 349 -10.43 41.63 -28.82
N LEU A 350 -10.87 40.75 -27.92
CA LEU A 350 -9.99 39.94 -27.08
C LEU A 350 -10.05 38.51 -27.58
N LYS A 351 -8.93 38.01 -28.11
CA LYS A 351 -8.79 36.62 -28.53
C LYS A 351 -7.79 35.92 -27.60
N GLU A 352 -8.30 35.06 -26.74
CA GLU A 352 -7.49 34.15 -25.94
C GLU A 352 -7.33 32.83 -26.70
N THR A 353 -6.10 32.50 -27.08
CA THR A 353 -5.76 31.23 -27.71
C THR A 353 -4.95 30.39 -26.73
N VAL A 354 -5.52 29.30 -26.26
CA VAL A 354 -4.84 28.34 -25.38
C VAL A 354 -4.31 27.19 -26.23
N GLN A 355 -2.99 27.08 -26.33
CA GLN A 355 -2.31 25.94 -26.93
C GLN A 355 -2.02 24.91 -25.85
N GLU A 356 -2.78 23.82 -25.87
CA GLU A 356 -2.57 22.67 -24.99
C GLU A 356 -1.37 21.83 -25.49
N PRO A 357 -0.53 21.33 -24.58
CA PRO A 357 0.55 20.44 -24.95
C PRO A 357 -0.02 19.10 -25.44
N GLY A 358 0.65 18.45 -26.39
CA GLY A 358 0.28 17.12 -26.91
C GLY A 358 -0.16 17.10 -28.38
N ALA A 359 0.02 18.20 -29.11
CA ALA A 359 -0.12 18.20 -30.56
C ALA A 359 0.98 17.34 -31.20
N ILE A 360 0.63 16.52 -32.21
CA ILE A 360 1.60 15.65 -32.89
C ILE A 360 2.36 16.48 -33.94
N ILE A 361 3.67 16.62 -33.76
CA ILE A 361 4.57 17.30 -34.70
C ILE A 361 4.89 16.35 -35.86
N SER A 362 5.36 15.13 -35.54
CA SER A 362 5.78 14.16 -36.53
C SER A 362 5.65 12.73 -36.03
N ARG A 363 5.68 11.78 -36.97
CA ARG A 363 5.63 10.35 -36.68
C ARG A 363 6.72 9.64 -37.49
N SER A 364 7.43 8.73 -36.86
CA SER A 364 8.39 7.86 -37.53
C SER A 364 7.93 6.42 -37.40
N VAL A 365 7.86 5.71 -38.52
CA VAL A 365 7.34 4.35 -38.58
C VAL A 365 8.36 3.48 -39.30
N ALA A 366 8.83 2.43 -38.63
CA ALA A 366 9.69 1.42 -39.19
C ALA A 366 8.96 0.08 -39.18
N VAL A 367 8.77 -0.49 -40.36
CA VAL A 367 8.13 -1.80 -40.53
C VAL A 367 9.15 -2.77 -41.11
N LEU A 368 9.38 -3.86 -40.38
CA LEU A 368 10.18 -4.99 -40.85
C LEU A 368 9.24 -6.15 -41.19
N ILE A 369 9.44 -6.71 -42.38
CA ILE A 369 8.64 -7.83 -42.87
C ILE A 369 9.59 -9.02 -43.07
N ALA A 370 9.20 -10.20 -42.62
CA ALA A 370 9.96 -11.40 -42.86
C ALA A 370 9.99 -11.73 -44.36
N LYS A 371 11.16 -12.17 -44.83
CA LYS A 371 11.34 -12.65 -46.20
C LYS A 371 10.49 -13.90 -46.44
N GLY A 372 9.62 -13.84 -47.44
CA GLY A 372 8.83 -15.00 -47.89
C GLY A 372 9.66 -16.02 -48.68
N GLU A 373 9.04 -17.12 -49.10
CA GLU A 373 9.69 -18.13 -49.97
C GLU A 373 10.24 -17.51 -51.26
N THR A 374 9.52 -16.51 -51.79
CA THR A 374 10.00 -15.61 -52.84
C THR A 374 10.18 -14.20 -52.29
N PRO A 375 11.30 -13.50 -52.58
CA PRO A 375 11.46 -12.09 -52.25
C PRO A 375 10.34 -11.27 -52.90
N ARG A 376 9.79 -10.30 -52.17
CA ARG A 376 8.73 -9.42 -52.72
C ARG A 376 9.32 -8.44 -53.73
N THR A 377 8.50 -8.02 -54.69
CA THR A 377 8.92 -7.00 -55.67
C THR A 377 8.94 -5.61 -55.03
N ALA A 378 9.66 -4.66 -55.65
CA ALA A 378 9.70 -3.27 -55.17
C ALA A 378 8.31 -2.62 -55.18
N GLU A 379 7.48 -2.94 -56.19
CA GLU A 379 6.08 -2.53 -56.27
C GLU A 379 5.25 -3.02 -55.09
N ASP A 380 5.38 -4.29 -54.69
CA ASP A 380 4.63 -4.84 -53.54
C ASP A 380 5.00 -4.12 -52.23
N ILE A 381 6.30 -3.83 -52.05
CA ILE A 381 6.79 -3.08 -50.88
C ILE A 381 6.22 -1.66 -50.87
N ASN A 382 6.08 -1.02 -52.04
CA ASN A 382 5.49 0.32 -52.14
C ASN A 382 3.99 0.32 -51.79
N VAL A 383 3.23 -0.68 -52.22
CA VAL A 383 1.80 -0.82 -51.86
C VAL A 383 1.64 -1.01 -50.35
N ILE A 384 2.51 -1.80 -49.72
CA ILE A 384 2.53 -1.98 -48.28
C ILE A 384 2.88 -0.66 -47.58
N ARG A 385 3.89 0.06 -48.07
CA ARG A 385 4.28 1.37 -47.54
C ARG A 385 3.13 2.37 -47.58
N GLU A 386 2.42 2.47 -48.70
CA GLU A 386 1.25 3.35 -48.85
C GLU A 386 0.12 2.96 -47.89
N SER A 387 -0.13 1.66 -47.72
CA SER A 387 -1.11 1.13 -46.77
C SER A 387 -0.76 1.51 -45.33
N VAL A 388 0.52 1.45 -44.95
CA VAL A 388 1.01 1.85 -43.63
C VAL A 388 0.86 3.36 -43.42
N ILE A 389 1.18 4.19 -44.42
CA ILE A 389 0.98 5.65 -44.39
C ILE A 389 -0.48 5.99 -44.11
N ASN A 390 -1.40 5.31 -44.80
CA ASN A 390 -2.84 5.49 -44.62
C ASN A 390 -3.33 4.96 -43.26
N ALA A 391 -2.79 3.84 -42.77
CA ALA A 391 -3.15 3.25 -41.48
C ALA A 391 -2.77 4.16 -40.30
N VAL A 392 -1.59 4.76 -40.38
CA VAL A 392 -1.07 5.68 -39.36
C VAL A 392 -1.78 7.03 -39.44
N GLY A 393 -2.37 7.37 -40.59
CA GLY A 393 -3.07 8.62 -40.80
C GLY A 393 -2.08 9.78 -40.85
N ALA A 394 -1.13 9.71 -41.78
CA ALA A 394 -0.17 10.78 -42.02
C ALA A 394 -0.92 12.09 -42.28
N ARG A 395 -0.55 13.14 -41.53
CA ARG A 395 -0.99 14.51 -41.79
C ARG A 395 -0.05 15.08 -42.86
N PHE A 396 -0.63 15.62 -43.93
CA PHE A 396 0.12 16.44 -44.89
C PHE A 396 0.27 17.84 -44.31
N ASN A 397 1.47 18.42 -44.36
CA ASN A 397 1.58 19.87 -44.22
C ASN A 397 1.00 20.49 -45.51
N LEU A 398 -0.12 21.18 -45.39
CA LEU A 398 -0.83 21.81 -46.52
C LEU A 398 0.00 22.94 -47.17
N GLU A 399 1.00 23.47 -46.47
CA GLU A 399 1.84 24.57 -46.98
C GLU A 399 3.06 24.07 -47.78
N GLU A 400 3.64 22.92 -47.42
CA GLU A 400 4.89 22.42 -48.04
C GLU A 400 4.72 21.14 -48.86
N ASN A 401 3.55 20.47 -48.81
CA ASN A 401 3.30 19.18 -49.45
C ASN A 401 4.33 18.08 -49.08
N GLU A 402 5.04 18.27 -47.97
CA GLU A 402 5.97 17.29 -47.42
C GLU A 402 5.28 16.41 -46.37
N LEU A 403 5.60 15.12 -46.39
CA LEU A 403 5.13 14.17 -45.40
C LEU A 403 5.88 14.41 -44.08
N LEU A 404 5.19 14.94 -43.06
CA LEU A 404 5.69 14.99 -41.68
C LEU A 404 5.87 13.59 -41.06
N THR A 405 5.47 12.53 -41.78
CA THR A 405 5.57 11.14 -41.36
C THR A 405 6.61 10.40 -42.19
N HIS A 406 7.70 9.97 -41.55
CA HIS A 406 8.71 9.13 -42.21
C HIS A 406 8.32 7.66 -42.05
N VAL A 407 8.09 6.96 -43.16
CA VAL A 407 7.74 5.53 -43.16
C VAL A 407 8.81 4.75 -43.93
N THR A 408 9.38 3.74 -43.28
CA THR A 408 10.30 2.78 -43.91
C THR A 408 9.72 1.38 -43.81
N VAL A 409 9.80 0.64 -44.92
CA VAL A 409 9.38 -0.76 -45.00
C VAL A 409 10.53 -1.54 -45.59
N ASN A 410 11.08 -2.49 -44.83
CA ASN A 410 12.19 -3.33 -45.27
C ASN A 410 11.84 -4.80 -45.10
N GLU A 411 12.20 -5.61 -46.09
CA GLU A 411 12.13 -7.05 -46.01
C GLU A 411 13.46 -7.61 -45.50
N VAL A 412 13.43 -8.35 -44.39
CA VAL A 412 14.62 -8.93 -43.75
C VAL A 412 14.37 -10.38 -43.36
N ALA A 413 15.42 -11.19 -43.28
CA ALA A 413 15.31 -12.55 -42.77
C ALA A 413 15.24 -12.51 -41.24
N PHE A 414 14.11 -12.91 -40.66
CA PHE A 414 13.99 -13.05 -39.22
C PHE A 414 14.77 -14.28 -38.79
N GLN A 415 15.67 -14.11 -37.81
CA GLN A 415 16.23 -15.25 -37.13
C GLN A 415 15.11 -15.84 -36.29
N SER A 416 14.75 -17.11 -36.54
CA SER A 416 13.89 -17.82 -35.61
C SER A 416 14.62 -17.83 -34.27
N SER A 417 14.06 -17.12 -33.30
CA SER A 417 14.42 -17.31 -31.91
C SER A 417 14.02 -18.75 -31.59
N SER A 418 14.90 -19.71 -31.87
CA SER A 418 14.88 -20.99 -31.17
C SER A 418 15.19 -20.63 -29.72
N ILE A 419 14.14 -20.23 -29.00
CA ILE A 419 14.10 -20.36 -27.56
C ILE A 419 14.22 -21.87 -27.36
N GLY A 420 15.47 -22.33 -27.26
CA GLY A 420 15.81 -23.66 -26.82
C GLY A 420 15.27 -23.80 -25.41
N GLY A 421 14.01 -24.17 -25.29
CA GLY A 421 13.43 -24.63 -24.05
C GLY A 421 14.25 -25.82 -23.59
N LEU A 422 14.95 -25.66 -22.47
CA LEU A 422 15.71 -26.69 -21.74
C LEU A 422 14.84 -27.85 -21.21
N GLY A 423 13.74 -28.19 -21.88
CA GLY A 423 12.77 -29.19 -21.43
C GLY A 423 12.48 -30.31 -22.42
N GLY A 424 12.80 -30.16 -23.72
CA GLY A 424 12.48 -31.19 -24.72
C GLY A 424 13.51 -32.33 -24.74
N GLU A 425 14.76 -32.00 -25.06
CA GLU A 425 15.82 -33.01 -25.24
C GLU A 425 16.40 -33.55 -23.92
N SER A 426 16.21 -32.84 -22.81
CA SER A 426 16.68 -33.25 -21.48
C SER A 426 15.77 -34.32 -20.87
N LEU A 427 14.46 -34.25 -21.09
CA LEU A 427 13.49 -35.23 -20.61
C LEU A 427 13.62 -36.57 -21.34
N ASP A 428 13.80 -36.57 -22.66
CA ASP A 428 14.01 -37.82 -23.41
C ASP A 428 15.30 -38.52 -23.00
N LYS A 429 16.38 -37.76 -22.75
CA LYS A 429 17.65 -38.32 -22.25
C LYS A 429 17.54 -38.81 -20.80
N PHE A 430 16.77 -38.12 -19.95
CA PHE A 430 16.52 -38.55 -18.58
C PHE A 430 15.66 -39.82 -18.54
N GLN A 431 14.62 -39.90 -19.36
CA GLN A 431 13.76 -41.07 -19.49
C GLN A 431 14.57 -42.29 -19.96
N GLN A 432 15.42 -42.09 -20.98
CA GLN A 432 16.30 -43.15 -21.49
C GLN A 432 17.35 -43.59 -20.45
N PHE A 433 17.87 -42.67 -19.63
CA PHE A 433 18.76 -42.99 -18.51
C PHE A 433 18.05 -43.80 -17.44
N VAL A 434 16.83 -43.40 -17.05
CA VAL A 434 16.01 -44.09 -16.04
C VAL A 434 15.62 -45.48 -16.51
N ASP A 435 15.26 -45.67 -17.78
CA ASP A 435 14.89 -46.98 -18.31
C ASP A 435 16.10 -47.92 -18.44
N THR A 436 17.28 -47.38 -18.78
CA THR A 436 18.52 -48.16 -18.92
C THR A 436 19.13 -48.54 -17.57
N TRP A 437 19.17 -47.60 -16.62
CA TRP A 437 19.86 -47.79 -15.33
C TRP A 437 18.92 -48.14 -14.17
N GLY A 438 17.61 -47.94 -14.32
CA GLY A 438 16.60 -48.20 -13.29
C GLY A 438 16.60 -49.62 -12.70
N PRO A 439 16.72 -50.69 -13.52
CA PRO A 439 16.79 -52.05 -12.99
C PRO A 439 18.03 -52.29 -12.12
N HIS A 440 19.18 -51.77 -12.56
CA HIS A 440 20.45 -51.90 -11.85
C HIS A 440 20.50 -51.08 -10.56
N LEU A 441 19.91 -49.87 -10.58
CA LEU A 441 19.85 -48.99 -9.41
C LEU A 441 19.01 -49.61 -8.28
N LYS A 442 17.91 -50.31 -8.61
CA LYS A 442 17.09 -51.04 -7.63
C LYS A 442 17.85 -52.19 -6.98
N THR A 443 18.64 -52.95 -7.74
CA THR A 443 19.44 -54.06 -7.18
C THR A 443 20.56 -53.54 -6.28
N LEU A 444 21.24 -52.46 -6.69
CA LEU A 444 22.32 -51.85 -5.92
C LEU A 444 21.78 -51.26 -4.60
N LEU A 445 20.62 -50.60 -4.65
CA LEU A 445 19.96 -50.06 -3.45
C LEU A 445 19.53 -51.17 -2.49
N GLY A 446 19.05 -52.31 -3.00
CA GLY A 446 18.76 -53.50 -2.19
C GLY A 446 20.01 -54.10 -1.51
N ILE A 447 21.15 -54.15 -2.20
CA ILE A 447 22.42 -54.65 -1.65
C ILE A 447 22.94 -53.70 -0.56
N VAL A 448 22.85 -52.39 -0.77
CA VAL A 448 23.26 -51.39 0.24
C VAL A 448 22.37 -51.48 1.48
N LEU A 449 21.06 -51.67 1.31
CA LEU A 449 20.11 -51.82 2.41
C LEU A 449 20.34 -53.13 3.18
N ALA A 450 20.66 -54.22 2.48
CA ALA A 450 21.04 -55.49 3.12
C ALA A 450 22.36 -55.38 3.90
N LEU A 451 23.35 -54.68 3.36
CA LEU A 451 24.64 -54.41 4.03
C LEU A 451 24.47 -53.55 5.28
N THR A 452 23.64 -52.51 5.22
CA THR A 452 23.37 -51.67 6.40
C THR A 452 22.61 -52.46 7.46
N MET A 453 21.62 -53.27 7.08
CA MET A 453 20.92 -54.16 8.02
C MET A 453 21.86 -55.19 8.66
N PHE A 454 22.79 -55.75 7.88
CA PHE A 454 23.79 -56.71 8.37
C PHE A 454 24.79 -56.06 9.34
N ILE A 455 25.23 -54.84 9.07
CA ILE A 455 26.10 -54.06 9.97
C ILE A 455 25.37 -53.76 11.29
N VAL A 456 24.09 -53.36 11.22
CA VAL A 456 23.26 -53.12 12.41
C VAL A 456 23.06 -54.40 13.21
N PHE A 457 22.82 -55.53 12.54
CA PHE A 457 22.69 -56.85 13.17
C PHE A 457 23.96 -57.29 13.91
N ILE A 458 25.14 -57.14 13.29
CA ILE A 458 26.44 -57.41 13.96
C ILE A 458 26.65 -56.50 15.17
N LYS A 459 26.23 -55.22 15.08
CA LYS A 459 26.35 -54.26 16.18
C LYS A 459 25.40 -54.60 17.34
N MET A 460 24.25 -55.22 17.05
CA MET A 460 23.29 -55.72 18.05
C MET A 460 23.81 -56.98 18.76
N LEU A 461 24.47 -57.89 18.03
CA LEU A 461 25.04 -59.13 18.58
C LEU A 461 26.20 -58.88 19.55
N LYS A 462 26.96 -57.79 19.38
CA LYS A 462 28.01 -57.37 20.33
C LYS A 462 27.49 -56.82 21.67
N LYS A 463 26.17 -56.58 21.81
CA LYS A 463 25.56 -56.07 23.04
C LYS A 463 24.95 -57.15 23.94
N PHE A 464 25.02 -58.42 23.58
CA PHE A 464 24.62 -59.53 24.45
C PHE A 464 25.85 -60.31 24.92
N LYS A 465 26.35 -59.97 26.11
CA LYS A 465 27.12 -60.90 26.97
C LYS A 465 26.28 -61.16 28.24
N PRO A 466 26.14 -62.41 28.68
CA PRO A 466 25.51 -62.75 29.94
C PRO A 466 26.47 -62.36 31.08
N ASN A 467 25.99 -61.56 32.03
CA ASN A 467 26.74 -61.30 33.26
C ASN A 467 26.22 -62.27 34.32
N ASP A 468 27.00 -63.34 34.54
CA ASP A 468 26.94 -64.16 35.74
C ASP A 468 27.49 -63.39 36.93
N ALA A 469 26.99 -63.78 38.10
CA ALA A 469 27.32 -63.24 39.42
C ALA A 469 28.75 -63.59 39.87
N GLU A 470 29.38 -62.68 40.62
CA GLU A 470 30.25 -62.95 41.81
C GLU A 470 30.70 -61.60 42.41
N VAL A 471 30.26 -61.24 43.63
CA VAL A 471 30.91 -61.43 44.95
C VAL A 471 32.19 -60.59 45.16
N GLN A 472 32.09 -59.63 46.08
CA GLN A 472 33.17 -58.83 46.66
C GLN A 472 33.96 -59.63 47.71
N VAL A 473 35.29 -59.54 47.67
CA VAL A 473 36.20 -59.72 48.84
C VAL A 473 37.32 -58.67 48.74
N LEU A 474 37.67 -58.08 49.89
CA LEU A 474 38.63 -57.00 50.12
C LEU A 474 40.11 -57.43 49.97
N ASP A 475 41.02 -56.46 49.75
CA ASP A 475 42.03 -55.96 50.74
C ASP A 475 42.92 -54.87 50.08
N GLU A 476 43.12 -53.69 50.72
CA GLU A 476 44.37 -53.18 51.38
C GLU A 476 45.58 -53.17 50.42
N ASP A 477 46.28 -52.08 50.08
CA ASP A 477 46.64 -50.83 50.75
C ASP A 477 46.94 -49.74 49.70
N ASP A 478 46.67 -48.48 50.04
CA ASP A 478 47.61 -47.36 49.82
C ASP A 478 47.06 -46.10 50.50
N GLN A 479 47.34 -46.01 51.80
CA GLN A 479 47.32 -44.78 52.57
C GLN A 479 48.54 -43.93 52.21
N GLN A 480 48.30 -42.77 51.58
CA GLN A 480 49.01 -41.49 51.72
C GLN A 480 48.41 -40.57 50.63
N LEU A 481 47.61 -39.55 50.92
CA LEU A 481 47.99 -38.33 51.62
C LEU A 481 46.72 -37.58 52.05
N LEU A 482 46.40 -37.65 53.35
CA LEU A 482 45.64 -36.61 54.02
C LEU A 482 46.64 -35.57 54.53
N ALA A 483 46.82 -34.51 53.77
CA ALA A 483 47.38 -33.25 54.28
C ALA A 483 46.77 -32.08 53.52
N GLY A 484 46.01 -31.24 54.21
CA GLY A 484 45.82 -29.86 53.80
C GLY A 484 44.41 -29.48 53.33
N THR A 485 43.41 -29.60 54.19
CA THR A 485 42.35 -28.59 54.21
C THR A 485 42.94 -27.29 54.76
N ARG A 486 43.10 -26.25 53.92
CA ARG A 486 42.92 -24.84 54.30
C ARG A 486 42.97 -23.93 53.06
N SER A 487 42.00 -23.03 53.04
CA SER A 487 41.83 -21.84 52.19
C SER A 487 41.66 -22.03 50.68
N LEU A 488 40.43 -21.89 50.21
CA LEU A 488 40.14 -20.98 49.10
C LEU A 488 38.87 -20.20 49.45
N GLY A 489 39.09 -18.93 49.77
CA GLY A 489 38.05 -17.91 49.76
C GLY A 489 37.83 -17.39 48.34
N SER A 490 36.63 -16.86 48.13
CA SER A 490 36.26 -15.77 47.23
C SER A 490 37.10 -15.54 45.96
N GLY A 491 36.49 -15.82 44.79
CA GLY A 491 36.94 -15.23 43.53
C GLY A 491 36.41 -15.95 42.29
N LEU A 492 35.14 -15.76 41.94
CA LEU A 492 34.72 -15.89 40.55
C LEU A 492 35.09 -14.58 39.84
N THR A 493 36.05 -14.62 38.92
CA THR A 493 36.44 -13.45 38.13
C THR A 493 35.49 -13.25 36.93
N PRO A 494 35.25 -12.00 36.48
CA PRO A 494 34.37 -11.68 35.36
C PRO A 494 34.78 -12.34 34.03
N GLU A 495 36.06 -12.65 33.83
CA GLU A 495 36.56 -13.33 32.62
C GLU A 495 36.07 -14.78 32.51
N LEU A 496 35.97 -15.51 33.63
CA LEU A 496 35.49 -16.90 33.63
C LEU A 496 33.98 -17.00 33.36
N LEU A 497 33.25 -15.91 33.61
CA LEU A 497 31.82 -15.80 33.32
C LEU A 497 31.58 -15.47 31.84
N ASN A 498 32.46 -14.68 31.21
CA ASN A 498 32.38 -14.34 29.80
C ASN A 498 32.68 -15.54 28.88
N ASP A 499 33.63 -16.40 29.28
CA ASP A 499 33.92 -17.65 28.55
C ASP A 499 32.78 -18.67 28.65
N LEU A 500 32.09 -18.74 29.80
CA LEU A 500 30.94 -19.63 29.98
C LEU A 500 29.70 -19.20 29.17
N ILE A 501 29.55 -17.89 28.92
CA ILE A 501 28.43 -17.33 28.14
C ILE A 501 28.58 -17.63 26.64
N GLN A 502 29.82 -17.69 26.13
CA GLN A 502 30.05 -18.02 24.71
C GLN A 502 29.89 -19.50 24.39
N GLU A 503 30.19 -20.40 25.33
CA GLU A 503 30.22 -21.84 25.05
C GLU A 503 28.86 -22.55 25.25
N LYS A 504 28.02 -22.10 26.21
CA LYS A 504 26.72 -22.72 26.51
C LYS A 504 25.66 -21.72 27.03
N PRO A 505 24.88 -21.06 26.15
CA PRO A 505 23.92 -20.02 26.55
C PRO A 505 22.76 -20.54 27.42
N ASP A 506 22.40 -21.82 27.30
CA ASP A 506 21.20 -22.37 27.96
C ASP A 506 21.33 -22.59 29.48
N ASN A 507 22.56 -22.61 30.02
CA ASN A 507 22.81 -22.89 31.44
C ASN A 507 23.08 -21.63 32.29
N VAL A 508 23.12 -20.45 31.66
CA VAL A 508 23.45 -19.17 32.32
C VAL A 508 22.37 -18.78 33.34
N GLY A 509 21.09 -19.08 33.04
CA GLY A 509 19.98 -18.80 33.94
C GLY A 509 20.02 -19.59 35.25
N THR A 510 20.52 -20.83 35.23
CA THR A 510 20.63 -21.67 36.43
C THR A 510 21.80 -21.25 37.33
N ALA A 511 22.90 -20.78 36.73
CA ALA A 511 24.06 -20.28 37.46
C ALA A 511 23.78 -18.93 38.14
N LEU A 512 23.10 -18.00 37.44
CA LEU A 512 22.66 -16.71 38.00
C LEU A 512 21.67 -16.89 39.17
N ARG A 513 20.75 -17.85 39.04
CA ARG A 513 19.78 -18.18 40.10
C ARG A 513 20.47 -18.71 41.36
N ARG A 514 21.49 -19.56 41.22
CA ARG A 514 22.30 -20.05 42.35
C ARG A 514 23.12 -18.95 43.02
N TYR A 515 23.70 -18.04 42.24
CA TYR A 515 24.48 -16.92 42.78
C TYR A 515 23.61 -15.98 43.62
N LEU A 516 22.40 -15.66 43.14
CA LEU A 516 21.42 -14.85 43.88
C LEU A 516 20.91 -15.57 45.14
N GLU A 517 20.75 -16.89 45.12
CA GLU A 517 20.35 -17.69 46.29
C GLU A 517 21.47 -17.79 47.35
N THR A 518 22.75 -17.74 46.95
CA THR A 518 23.89 -17.73 47.90
C THR A 518 24.31 -16.34 48.39
N GLY A 519 23.83 -15.26 47.75
CA GLY A 519 24.17 -13.88 48.10
C GLY A 519 23.34 -13.26 49.24
N SER A 520 22.38 -14.00 49.81
CA SER A 520 21.52 -13.49 50.90
C SER A 520 21.93 -13.94 52.30
N SER A 521 23.11 -14.52 52.47
CA SER A 521 23.65 -14.88 53.79
C SER A 521 25.12 -14.47 53.91
N SER A 522 25.34 -13.17 54.00
CA SER A 522 26.51 -12.55 54.62
C SER A 522 26.18 -11.11 54.99
#